data_AF-A0A926TZM5-F1
#
_entry.id   AF-A0A926TZM5-F1
#
_cell.length_a   1.000
_cell.length_b   1.000
_cell.length_c   1.000
_cell.angle_alpha   90.00
_cell.angle_beta   90.00
_cell.angle_gamma   90.00
#
_symmetry.space_group_name_H-M   'P 1'
#
loop_
_entity.id
_entity.type
_entity.pdbx_description
1 polymer ?
#
loop_
_entity_poly.entity_id
_entity_poly.type
_entity_poly.pdbx_seq_one_letter_code
_entity_poly.pdbx_strand_id
1 'polypeptide(L)'
;MTSPQRRSLSGRKLELYFRFANCPLQMSPEAFRTKHGASNLQIARIARVAESTADRWFFEATTRTSPKLAQLFLLGLMDWLLDHDEAIAPEFWDSLCALSDDRSDRCDRPDPP
;
A
#
# COMPACT_ATOMS: atom_id res chain seq x y z
N MET A 1 22.79 -18.75 25.37
CA MET A 1 22.76 -17.40 24.78
C MET A 1 22.84 -17.56 23.26
N THR A 2 21.71 -17.59 22.57
CA THR A 2 21.66 -17.75 21.11
C THR A 2 21.82 -16.37 20.48
N SER A 3 22.99 -16.08 19.93
CA SER A 3 23.22 -14.85 19.15
C SER A 3 22.24 -14.80 17.97
N PRO A 4 21.63 -13.65 17.67
CA PRO A 4 20.76 -13.52 16.50
C PRO A 4 21.62 -13.73 15.26
N GLN A 5 21.35 -14.80 14.53
CA GLN A 5 22.06 -15.13 13.31
C GLN A 5 21.75 -14.02 12.28
N ARG A 6 22.71 -13.12 12.06
CA ARG A 6 22.64 -12.13 10.97
C ARG A 6 22.65 -12.91 9.66
N ARG A 7 21.46 -13.26 9.16
CA ARG A 7 21.30 -13.77 7.79
C ARG A 7 21.77 -12.66 6.87
N SER A 8 22.96 -12.81 6.29
CA SER A 8 23.41 -11.92 5.24
C SER A 8 22.41 -12.03 4.07
N LEU A 9 22.00 -10.88 3.54
CA LEU A 9 21.18 -10.86 2.34
C LEU A 9 22.03 -11.44 1.20
N SER A 10 21.65 -12.61 0.68
CA SER A 10 22.31 -13.19 -0.49
C SER A 10 22.18 -12.27 -1.70
N GLY A 11 23.03 -12.45 -2.73
CA GLY A 11 23.11 -11.54 -3.88
C GLY A 11 21.75 -11.16 -4.50
N ARG A 12 20.89 -12.14 -4.79
CA ARG A 12 19.55 -11.89 -5.34
C ARG A 12 18.65 -11.09 -4.40
N LYS A 13 18.73 -11.31 -3.08
CA LYS A 13 17.94 -10.57 -2.09
C LYS A 13 18.43 -9.14 -1.92
N LEU A 14 19.74 -8.94 -1.98
CA LEU A 14 20.36 -7.62 -1.90
C LEU A 14 20.03 -6.79 -3.15
N GLU A 15 20.01 -7.41 -4.33
CA GLU A 15 19.59 -6.75 -5.56
C GLU A 15 18.12 -6.31 -5.50
N LEU A 16 17.22 -7.17 -5.02
CA LEU A 16 15.81 -6.79 -4.80
C LEU A 16 15.70 -5.63 -3.82
N TYR A 17 16.45 -5.66 -2.72
CA TYR A 17 16.49 -4.56 -1.76
C TYR A 17 16.89 -3.24 -2.42
N PHE A 18 17.96 -3.23 -3.22
CA PHE A 18 18.39 -2.02 -3.91
C PHE A 18 17.37 -1.53 -4.92
N ARG A 19 16.76 -2.43 -5.69
CA ARG A 19 15.69 -2.06 -6.63
C ARG A 19 14.50 -1.44 -5.91
N PHE A 20 14.05 -2.05 -4.82
CA PHE A 20 12.94 -1.54 -4.02
C PHE A 20 13.27 -0.19 -3.37
N ALA A 21 14.45 -0.05 -2.76
CA ALA A 21 14.86 1.18 -2.08
C ALA A 21 14.99 2.38 -3.02
N ASN A 22 15.29 2.14 -4.30
CA ASN A 22 15.41 3.19 -5.32
C ASN A 22 14.18 3.31 -6.22
N CYS A 23 13.12 2.52 -5.98
CA CYS A 23 11.89 2.60 -6.74
C CYS A 23 11.00 3.70 -6.16
N PRO A 24 10.62 4.72 -6.94
CA PRO A 24 9.58 5.66 -6.53
C PRO A 24 8.22 4.97 -6.65
N LEU A 25 7.90 4.10 -5.69
CA LEU A 25 6.60 3.45 -5.57
C LEU A 25 5.60 4.44 -4.97
N GLN A 26 5.21 5.46 -5.73
CA GLN A 26 4.33 6.52 -5.27
C GLN A 26 3.33 6.88 -6.37
N MET A 27 2.08 7.09 -5.98
CA MET A 27 1.02 7.54 -6.88
C MET A 27 0.16 8.61 -6.21
N SER A 28 -0.18 9.67 -6.94
CA SER A 28 -1.09 10.69 -6.44
C SER A 28 -2.54 10.19 -6.43
N PRO A 29 -3.41 10.70 -5.54
CA PRO A 29 -4.83 10.37 -5.53
C PRO A 29 -5.52 10.65 -6.88
N GLU A 30 -5.14 11.74 -7.56
CA GLU A 30 -5.67 12.13 -8.86
C GLU A 30 -5.28 11.13 -9.96
N ALA A 31 -4.01 10.72 -9.99
CA ALA A 31 -3.54 9.71 -10.93
C ALA A 31 -4.24 8.37 -10.67
N PHE A 32 -4.30 7.94 -9.41
CA PHE A 32 -4.94 6.68 -9.01
C PHE A 32 -6.41 6.64 -9.42
N ARG A 33 -7.16 7.70 -9.11
CA ARG A 33 -8.56 7.86 -9.52
C ARG A 33 -8.73 7.81 -11.04
N THR A 34 -7.85 8.48 -11.77
CA THR A 34 -7.92 8.55 -13.24
C THR A 34 -7.67 7.18 -13.87
N LYS A 35 -6.69 6.41 -13.35
CA LYS A 35 -6.35 5.09 -13.88
C LYS A 35 -7.40 4.03 -13.53
N HIS A 36 -7.83 4.00 -12.27
CA HIS A 36 -8.66 2.91 -11.74
C HIS A 36 -10.15 3.24 -11.59
N GLY A 37 -10.57 4.48 -11.85
CA GLY A 37 -11.95 4.93 -11.62
C GLY A 37 -12.36 4.93 -10.15
N ALA A 38 -11.40 4.95 -9.22
CA ALA A 38 -11.66 4.76 -7.79
C ALA A 38 -12.38 5.97 -7.16
N SER A 39 -13.35 5.69 -6.29
CA SER A 39 -14.03 6.73 -5.49
C SER A 39 -13.12 7.30 -4.40
N ASN A 40 -13.45 8.49 -3.88
CA ASN A 40 -12.71 9.09 -2.78
C ASN A 40 -12.70 8.17 -1.53
N LEU A 41 -13.80 7.45 -1.27
CA LEU A 41 -13.88 6.44 -0.20
C LEU A 41 -12.89 5.29 -0.39
N GLN A 42 -12.78 4.74 -1.61
CA GLN A 42 -11.83 3.67 -1.90
C GLN A 42 -10.38 4.16 -1.72
N ILE A 43 -10.08 5.36 -2.21
CA ILE A 43 -8.78 6.01 -2.03
C ILE A 43 -8.49 6.22 -0.54
N ALA A 44 -9.46 6.67 0.25
CA ALA A 44 -9.32 6.86 1.69
C ALA A 44 -8.99 5.56 2.42
N ARG A 45 -9.67 4.45 2.05
CA ARG A 45 -9.43 3.11 2.60
C ARG A 45 -8.02 2.62 2.30
N ILE A 46 -7.58 2.73 1.04
CA ILE A 46 -6.22 2.35 0.63
C ILE A 46 -5.17 3.19 1.36
N ALA A 47 -5.37 4.50 1.41
CA ALA A 47 -4.44 5.45 2.02
C ALA A 47 -4.52 5.49 3.56
N ARG A 48 -5.45 4.73 4.17
CA ARG A 48 -5.67 4.62 5.63
C ARG A 48 -5.93 5.98 6.30
N VAL A 49 -6.82 6.77 5.69
CA VAL A 49 -7.27 8.07 6.21
C VAL A 49 -8.79 8.12 6.26
N ALA A 50 -9.34 9.11 6.98
CA ALA A 50 -10.78 9.39 6.90
C ALA A 50 -11.17 9.88 5.50
N GLU A 51 -12.37 9.53 5.03
CA GLU A 51 -12.90 9.98 3.73
C GLU A 51 -12.86 11.51 3.60
N SER A 52 -13.24 12.23 4.66
CA SER A 52 -13.17 13.70 4.72
C SER A 52 -11.75 14.27 4.58
N THR A 53 -10.71 13.46 4.80
CA THR A 53 -9.32 13.84 4.50
C THR A 53 -9.02 13.64 3.02
N ALA A 54 -9.47 12.52 2.45
CA ALA A 54 -9.28 12.21 1.04
C ALA A 54 -10.04 13.20 0.14
N ASP A 55 -11.26 13.61 0.51
CA ASP A 55 -12.02 14.63 -0.21
C ASP A 55 -11.24 15.95 -0.33
N ARG A 56 -10.50 16.32 0.72
CA ARG A 56 -9.68 17.54 0.73
C ARG A 56 -8.51 17.51 -0.23
N TRP A 57 -8.10 16.35 -0.72
CA TRP A 57 -7.04 16.24 -1.72
C TRP A 57 -7.49 16.70 -3.10
N PHE A 58 -8.80 16.74 -3.32
CA PHE A 58 -9.43 17.02 -4.61
C PHE A 58 -10.11 18.39 -4.68
N PHE A 59 -10.10 19.19 -3.61
CA PHE A 59 -10.59 20.58 -3.67
C PHE A 59 -9.58 21.51 -4.34
N GLU A 60 -10.08 22.44 -5.15
CA GLU A 60 -9.29 23.45 -5.88
C GLU A 60 -8.78 24.61 -4.99
N ALA A 61 -9.29 24.75 -3.77
CA ALA A 61 -9.12 25.96 -2.94
C ALA A 61 -8.03 25.88 -1.85
N THR A 62 -7.83 27.00 -1.15
CA THR A 62 -6.83 27.27 -0.09
C THR A 62 -6.79 26.30 1.09
N THR A 63 -7.79 25.42 1.23
CA THR A 63 -7.83 24.36 2.25
C THR A 63 -7.33 23.00 1.73
N ARG A 64 -6.76 22.96 0.52
CA ARG A 64 -6.20 21.74 -0.07
C ARG A 64 -5.14 21.18 0.86
N THR A 65 -5.37 19.96 1.33
CA THR A 65 -4.38 19.21 2.08
C THR A 65 -3.63 18.34 1.10
N SER A 66 -2.30 18.23 1.24
CA SER A 66 -1.52 17.31 0.41
C SER A 66 -1.40 15.95 1.08
N PRO A 67 -1.46 14.84 0.32
CA PRO A 67 -1.13 13.52 0.85
C PRO A 67 0.32 13.49 1.35
N LYS A 68 0.54 12.78 2.45
CA LYS A 68 1.87 12.42 2.96
C LYS A 68 2.49 11.35 2.07
N LEU A 69 3.83 11.26 2.10
CA LEU A 69 4.58 10.23 1.37
C LEU A 69 4.06 8.79 1.65
N ALA A 70 3.69 8.48 2.89
CA ALA A 70 3.12 7.17 3.24
C ALA A 70 1.81 6.87 2.49
N GLN A 71 0.98 7.88 2.25
CA GLN A 71 -0.29 7.72 1.53
C GLN A 71 -0.04 7.56 0.03
N LEU A 72 0.90 8.33 -0.54
CA LEU A 72 1.35 8.16 -1.91
C LEU A 72 1.92 6.75 -2.15
N PHE A 73 2.67 6.23 -1.17
CA PHE A 73 3.23 4.90 -1.22
C PHE A 73 2.16 3.80 -1.21
N LEU A 74 1.15 3.92 -0.34
CA LEU A 74 0.04 2.97 -0.31
C LEU A 74 -0.75 2.95 -1.62
N LEU A 75 -0.98 4.12 -2.23
CA LEU A 75 -1.62 4.21 -3.54
C LEU A 75 -0.76 3.60 -4.64
N GLY A 76 0.56 3.87 -4.66
CA GLY A 76 1.48 3.27 -5.63
C GLY A 76 1.62 1.76 -5.46
N LEU A 77 1.62 1.26 -4.23
CA LEU A 77 1.61 -0.18 -3.97
C LEU A 77 0.32 -0.82 -4.46
N MET A 78 -0.84 -0.23 -4.16
CA MET A 78 -2.11 -0.75 -4.64
C MET A 78 -2.22 -0.70 -6.16
N ASP A 79 -1.69 0.35 -6.80
CA ASP A 79 -1.59 0.45 -8.25
C ASP A 79 -0.85 -0.75 -8.86
N TRP A 80 0.32 -1.07 -8.31
CA TRP A 80 1.09 -2.23 -8.75
C TRP A 80 0.35 -3.55 -8.51
N LEU A 81 -0.32 -3.69 -7.36
CA LEU A 81 -1.08 -4.89 -7.03
C LEU A 81 -2.25 -5.11 -7.99
N LEU A 82 -2.98 -4.05 -8.34
CA LEU A 82 -4.10 -4.12 -9.29
C LEU A 82 -3.63 -4.45 -10.70
N ASP A 83 -2.46 -3.97 -11.13
CA ASP A 83 -1.89 -4.30 -12.44
C ASP A 83 -1.40 -5.76 -12.55
N HIS A 84 -1.22 -6.46 -11.42
CA HIS A 84 -0.63 -7.81 -11.37
C HIS A 84 -1.49 -8.81 -10.59
N ASP A 85 -2.77 -8.52 -10.39
CA ASP A 85 -3.65 -9.33 -9.53
C ASP A 85 -3.75 -10.78 -10.02
N GLU A 86 -3.90 -11.01 -11.33
CA GLU A 86 -3.95 -12.33 -11.95
C GLU A 86 -2.64 -13.12 -11.79
N ALA A 87 -1.51 -12.43 -11.65
CA ALA A 87 -0.20 -13.06 -11.49
C ALA A 87 0.13 -13.38 -10.03
N ILE A 88 -0.60 -12.79 -9.08
CA ILE A 88 -0.41 -13.02 -7.65
C ILE A 88 -1.26 -14.22 -7.24
N ALA A 89 -0.58 -15.31 -6.90
CA ALA A 89 -1.25 -16.52 -6.41
C ALA A 89 -2.10 -16.18 -5.16
N PRO A 90 -3.36 -16.67 -5.05
CA PRO A 90 -4.25 -16.34 -3.92
C PRO A 90 -3.62 -16.57 -2.55
N GLU A 91 -2.79 -17.61 -2.42
CA GLU A 91 -2.11 -18.00 -1.18
C GLU A 91 -1.06 -16.97 -0.71
N PHE A 92 -0.63 -16.07 -1.61
CA PHE A 92 0.23 -14.95 -1.27
C PHE A 92 -0.44 -14.02 -0.27
N TRP A 93 -1.74 -13.77 -0.42
CA TRP A 93 -2.50 -12.90 0.47
C TRP A 93 -2.62 -13.48 1.88
N ASP A 94 -2.89 -14.78 1.98
CA ASP A 94 -2.92 -15.50 3.24
C ASP A 94 -1.56 -15.43 3.95
N SER A 95 -0.46 -15.63 3.21
CA SER A 95 0.90 -15.47 3.72
C SER A 95 1.18 -14.05 4.18
N LEU A 96 0.72 -13.03 3.46
CA LEU A 96 0.97 -11.63 3.78
C LEU A 96 0.24 -11.22 5.06
N CYS A 97 -1.01 -11.68 5.22
CA CYS A 97 -1.82 -11.43 6.41
C CYS A 97 -1.31 -12.20 7.64
N ALA A 98 -0.81 -13.43 7.48
CA ALA A 98 -0.22 -14.19 8.59
C ALA A 98 1.02 -13.51 9.19
N LEU A 99 1.78 -12.73 8.41
CA LEU A 99 2.88 -11.91 8.93
C LEU A 99 2.39 -10.77 9.84
N SER A 100 1.13 -10.36 9.68
CA SER A 100 0.50 -9.31 10.49
C SER A 100 -0.15 -9.84 11.77
N ASP A 101 -0.29 -11.17 11.92
CA ASP A 101 -0.82 -11.82 13.13
C ASP A 101 0.10 -11.72 14.36
N ASP A 102 1.37 -11.33 14.17
CA ASP A 102 2.22 -10.88 15.30
C ASP A 102 1.76 -9.51 15.87
N ARG A 103 0.79 -8.84 15.22
CA ARG A 103 0.17 -7.56 15.63
C ARG A 103 -1.35 -7.50 15.39
N SER A 104 -2.04 -8.64 15.32
CA SER A 104 -3.45 -8.67 14.87
C SER A 104 -4.47 -8.50 16.00
N ASP A 105 -4.93 -7.26 16.12
CA ASP A 105 -6.32 -6.89 16.44
C ASP A 105 -6.98 -6.22 15.20
N ARG A 106 -6.43 -6.39 13.98
CA ARG A 106 -6.76 -5.50 12.85
C ARG A 106 -6.94 -6.12 11.47
N CYS A 107 -7.14 -7.42 11.38
CA CYS A 107 -7.68 -8.05 10.18
C CYS A 107 -9.12 -8.50 10.42
N ASP A 108 -10.00 -7.53 10.68
CA ASP A 108 -11.44 -7.76 10.48
C ASP A 108 -11.68 -8.00 8.99
N ARG A 109 -12.28 -9.15 8.69
CA ARG A 109 -12.73 -9.58 7.37
C ARG A 109 -13.58 -8.51 6.69
N PRO A 110 -13.64 -8.46 5.35
CA PRO A 110 -14.62 -7.65 4.67
C PRO A 110 -16.04 -8.20 4.94
N ASP A 111 -16.99 -7.30 5.19
CA ASP A 111 -18.41 -7.63 5.16
C ASP A 111 -18.80 -8.09 3.74
N PRO A 112 -19.44 -9.26 3.58
CA PRO A 112 -20.07 -9.66 2.31
C PRO A 112 -21.38 -8.86 2.09
N PRO A 113 -21.90 -8.83 0.83
CA PRO A 113 -22.98 -7.94 0.41
C PRO A 113 -24.30 -8.10 1.17
#